data_AF-A0A9D4HLH4-F1
#
_entry.id   AF-A0A9D4HLH4-F1
#
_cell.length_a   1.000
_cell.length_b   1.000
_cell.length_c   1.000
_cell.angle_alpha   90.00
_cell.angle_beta   90.00
_cell.angle_gamma   90.00
#
_symmetry.space_group_name_H-M   'P 1'
#
loop_
_entity.id
_entity.type
_entity.pdbx_description
1 polymer ?
#
loop_
_entity_poly.entity_id
_entity_poly.type
_entity_poly.pdbx_seq_one_letter_code
_entity_poly.pdbx_strand_id
1 'polypeptide(L)' 'MGKFGVSDIKAPTSLLLDSTRTFVAFGFSAETKYEQLVEDGKADDYYFFERFKMKLYETK' A
#
# COMPACT_ATOMS: atom_id res chain seq x y z
N MET A 1 -1.32 12.42 28.37
CA MET A 1 -1.77 11.82 27.09
C MET A 1 -0.64 10.97 26.54
N GLY A 2 -0.68 9.66 26.79
CA GLY A 2 0.37 8.75 26.34
C GLY A 2 0.35 8.60 24.83
N LYS A 3 1.48 8.82 24.18
CA LYS A 3 1.67 8.45 22.78
C LYS A 3 1.67 6.92 22.72
N PHE A 4 0.58 6.35 22.20
CA PHE A 4 0.54 4.93 21.88
C PHE A 4 1.61 4.66 20.81
N GLY A 5 2.61 3.86 21.17
CA GLY A 5 3.68 3.45 20.29
C GLY A 5 3.14 2.66 19.10
N VAL A 6 3.79 2.83 17.96
CA VAL A 6 3.54 2.18 16.66
C VAL A 6 3.86 0.67 16.70
N SER A 7 3.81 0.02 17.87
CA SER A 7 4.49 -1.26 18.10
C SER A 7 3.71 -2.53 17.79
N ASP A 8 2.42 -2.50 17.42
CA ASP A 8 1.63 -3.73 17.18
C ASP A 8 0.65 -3.71 15.98
N ILE A 9 0.70 -2.69 15.11
CA ILE A 9 -0.17 -2.70 13.92
C ILE A 9 0.53 -3.45 12.79
N LYS A 10 -0.03 -4.59 12.39
CA LYS A 10 0.41 -5.32 11.20
C LYS A 10 0.28 -4.39 9.99
N ALA A 11 1.37 -4.22 9.24
CA ALA A 11 1.33 -3.46 8.01
C ALA A 11 0.34 -4.10 7.03
N PRO A 12 -0.49 -3.30 6.34
CA PRO A 12 -1.41 -3.82 5.36
C PRO A 12 -0.64 -4.43 4.19
N THR A 13 -1.23 -5.41 3.53
CA THR A 13 -0.71 -5.94 2.27
C THR A 13 -1.28 -5.10 1.13
N SER A 14 -0.79 -3.87 1.02
CA SER A 14 -1.25 -2.88 0.05
C SER A 14 -0.08 -2.48 -0.86
N LEU A 15 -0.28 -2.48 -2.18
CA LEU A 15 0.75 -2.22 -3.19
C LEU A 15 0.25 -1.11 -4.12
N LEU A 16 1.09 -0.10 -4.33
CA LEU A 16 0.85 0.98 -5.28
C LEU A 16 1.87 0.88 -6.41
N LEU A 17 1.38 0.86 -7.65
CA LEU A 17 2.17 0.95 -8.86
C LEU A 17 1.76 2.19 -9.66
N ASP A 18 2.68 2.75 -10.43
CA ASP A 18 2.37 3.81 -11.40
C ASP A 18 1.73 3.25 -12.68
N SER A 19 1.37 4.13 -13.61
CA SER A 19 0.78 3.76 -14.91
C SER A 19 1.63 2.81 -15.74
N THR A 20 2.95 2.77 -15.51
CA THR A 20 3.91 1.86 -16.18
C THR A 20 4.05 0.52 -15.46
N ARG A 21 3.27 0.29 -14.39
CA ARG A 21 3.35 -0.87 -13.49
C ARG A 21 4.67 -0.94 -12.72
N THR A 22 5.32 0.19 -12.53
CA THR A 22 6.54 0.29 -11.73
C THR A 22 6.17 0.47 -10.25
N PHE A 23 6.95 -0.13 -9.36
CA PHE A 23 6.75 -0.04 -7.92
C PHE A 23 6.82 1.40 -7.41
N VAL A 24 5.80 1.83 -6.65
CA VAL A 24 5.76 3.16 -6.01
C VAL A 24 5.83 3.06 -4.50
N ALA A 25 5.05 2.17 -3.89
CA ALA A 25 5.00 1.98 -2.43
C ALA A 25 4.33 0.65 -2.04
N PHE A 26 4.58 0.22 -0.80
CA PHE A 26 3.91 -0.92 -0.16
C PHE A 26 3.49 -0.57 1.28
N GLY A 27 2.53 -1.30 1.83
CA GLY A 27 2.07 -1.15 3.22
C GLY A 27 1.33 0.17 3.46
N PHE A 28 1.45 0.71 4.68
CA PHE A 28 0.82 1.99 5.04
C PHE A 28 1.19 3.12 4.07
N SER A 29 2.43 3.13 3.57
CA SER A 29 2.88 4.13 2.61
C SER A 29 2.14 4.06 1.28
N ALA A 30 1.64 2.88 0.87
CA ALA A 30 0.82 2.74 -0.32
C ALA A 30 -0.56 3.35 -0.12
N GLU A 31 -1.19 3.08 1.03
CA GLU A 31 -2.50 3.63 1.40
C GLU A 31 -2.47 5.15 1.51
N THR A 32 -1.53 5.71 2.28
CA THR A 32 -1.40 7.16 2.44
C THR A 32 -1.13 7.88 1.11
N LYS A 33 -0.29 7.31 0.24
CA LYS A 33 -0.05 7.90 -1.09
C LYS A 33 -1.26 7.81 -1.99
N TYR A 34 -1.97 6.68 -1.97
CA TYR A 34 -3.16 6.51 -2.80
C TYR A 34 -4.29 7.45 -2.35
N GLU A 35 -4.50 7.63 -1.05
CA GLU A 35 -5.44 8.62 -0.50
C GLU A 35 -5.12 10.03 -1.01
N GLN A 36 -3.85 10.45 -0.96
CA GLN A 36 -3.42 11.74 -1.53
C GLN A 36 -3.69 11.84 -3.03
N LEU A 37 -3.48 10.75 -3.79
CA LEU A 37 -3.75 10.73 -5.23
C LEU A 37 -5.25 10.82 -5.54
N VAL A 38 -6.12 10.25 -4.69
CA VAL A 38 -7.58 10.39 -4.81
C VAL A 38 -8.00 11.83 -4.53
N GLU A 39 -7.46 12.45 -3.48
CA GLU A 39 -7.72 13.87 -3.15
C GLU A 39 -7.28 14.80 -4.28
N ASP A 40 -6.15 14.49 -4.92
CA ASP A 40 -5.60 15.22 -6.05
C ASP A 40 -6.29 14.94 -7.40
N GLY A 41 -7.21 13.96 -7.47
CA GLY A 41 -7.85 13.53 -8.72
C GLY A 41 -6.91 12.85 -9.72
N LYS A 42 -5.84 12.21 -9.23
CA LYS A 42 -4.80 11.54 -10.04
C LYS A 42 -4.77 10.01 -9.85
N ALA A 43 -5.69 9.47 -9.06
CA ALA A 43 -5.73 8.04 -8.76
C ALA A 43 -5.88 7.15 -10.01
N ASP A 44 -6.54 7.65 -11.05
CA ASP A 44 -6.77 6.92 -12.31
C ASP A 44 -5.47 6.55 -13.06
N ASP A 45 -4.37 7.26 -12.81
CA ASP A 45 -3.06 6.98 -13.39
C ASP A 45 -2.25 5.91 -12.62
N TYR A 46 -2.83 5.32 -11.58
CA TYR A 46 -2.15 4.38 -10.69
C TYR A 46 -2.91 3.06 -10.55
N TYR A 47 -2.17 1.99 -10.26
CA TYR A 47 -2.74 0.71 -9.85
C TYR A 47 -2.58 0.54 -8.35
N PHE A 48 -3.70 0.46 -7.64
CA PHE A 48 -3.71 0.20 -6.21
C PHE A 48 -4.32 -1.18 -5.92
N PHE A 49 -3.57 -2.00 -5.20
CA PHE A 49 -3.99 -3.32 -4.75
C PHE A 49 -4.02 -3.33 -3.22
N GLU A 50 -5.11 -3.76 -2.63
CA GLU A 50 -5.24 -3.90 -1.17
C GLU A 50 -5.50 -5.35 -0.77
N ARG A 51 -5.10 -5.70 0.46
CA ARG A 51 -5.39 -7.00 1.12
C ARG A 51 -5.02 -8.23 0.29
N PHE A 52 -4.00 -8.14 -0.55
CA PHE A 52 -3.59 -9.27 -1.37
C PHE A 52 -2.83 -10.33 -0.56
N LYS A 53 -3.15 -11.60 -0.81
CA LYS A 53 -2.41 -12.73 -0.21
C LYS A 53 -1.15 -13.00 -1.01
N MET A 54 0.01 -12.87 -0.39
CA MET A 54 1.26 -13.35 -0.98
C MET A 54 1.40 -14.86 -0.73
N LYS A 55 1.72 -15.63 -1.77
CA LYS A 55 2.30 -16.96 -1.57
C LYS A 55 3.75 -16.77 -1.13
N LEU A 56 4.02 -16.85 0.17
CA LEU A 56 5.35 -16.65 0.72
C LEU A 56 6.31 -17.82 0.42
N TYR A 57 5.76 -19.00 0.14
CA TYR A 57 6.52 -20.20 -0.21
C TYR A 57 5.73 -21.03 -1.22
N GLU A 58 6.33 -21.31 -2.37
CA GLU A 58 5.91 -22.40 -3.25
C GLU A 58 6.93 -23.53 -3.06
N THR A 59 6.66 -24.43 -2.13
CA THR A 59 7.45 -25.65 -1.98
C THR A 59 7.19 -26.51 -3.21
N LYS A 60 8.22 -26.65 -4.05
CA LYS A 60 8.19 -27.52 -5.22
C LYS A 60 8.35 -28.98 -4.82
#